data_AF-A0A850M734-F1
#
_entry.id   AF-A0A850M734-F1
#
_cell.length_a   1.000
_cell.length_b   1.000
_cell.length_c   1.000
_cell.angle_alpha   90.00
_cell.angle_beta   90.00
_cell.angle_gamma   90.00
#
_symmetry.space_group_name_H-M   'P 1'
#
loop_
_entity.id
_entity.type
_entity.pdbx_description
1 polymer ?
#
loop_
_entity_poly.entity_id
_entity_poly.type
_entity_poly.pdbx_seq_one_letter_code
_entity_poly.pdbx_strand_id
1 'polypeptide(L)'
;MSLSNPTIDFKLKALLASKTKEHLLQIIKDYNEYCKANDLKENILRGYSKKPYNTKEGLIDFLLERLSDEEKGGILQKIEKTYIEDLFKAAQAYFQDENQREKLQTITPLKNGLNLKFKGWQWENEITLELSSNDSLANYDCTCRTGRMEGFCPHLSTGILALLKEGKFDQETFPFEIPASVLKEIQQLEVERKLFEDVDVEKADIVLGDDYLISVDGSLVTMKWGGSRAGKTTKDVTMEKKPISVELWVAKKVVEKIIAPLKDHIQPREVFKDDFGVVPVILENEKLVKKLITKFDIKNKENDTNLPITEEGLEKFLKKHL
;
A
#
# COMPACT_ATOMS: atom_id res chain seq x y z
N MET A 1 -8.35 17.47 1.65
CA MET A 1 -7.87 18.85 1.41
C MET A 1 -7.56 18.96 -0.08
N SER A 2 -8.20 19.86 -0.85
CA SER A 2 -8.02 19.89 -2.31
C SER A 2 -6.71 20.60 -2.68
N LEU A 3 -5.90 19.99 -3.55
CA LEU A 3 -4.61 20.50 -4.00
C LEU A 3 -4.70 21.44 -5.22
N SER A 4 -5.91 21.79 -5.65
CA SER A 4 -6.11 22.69 -6.79
C SER A 4 -5.79 24.14 -6.40
N ASN A 5 -4.78 24.75 -7.07
CA ASN A 5 -4.23 26.09 -6.80
C ASN A 5 -3.63 26.27 -5.39
N PRO A 6 -2.51 25.60 -5.09
CA PRO A 6 -1.86 25.67 -3.79
C PRO A 6 -1.31 27.08 -3.50
N THR A 7 -1.78 27.68 -2.40
CA THR A 7 -1.23 28.94 -1.89
C THR A 7 0.22 28.76 -1.44
N ILE A 8 0.96 29.88 -1.34
CA ILE A 8 2.34 29.84 -0.81
C ILE A 8 2.41 29.25 0.60
N ASP A 9 1.40 29.56 1.43
CA ASP A 9 1.26 29.01 2.78
C ASP A 9 1.04 27.50 2.75
N PHE A 10 0.20 27.02 1.84
CA PHE A 10 0.00 25.58 1.68
C PHE A 10 1.32 24.89 1.31
N LYS A 11 2.00 25.37 0.26
CA LYS A 11 3.27 24.78 -0.21
C LYS A 11 4.31 24.77 0.91
N LEU A 12 4.48 25.91 1.56
CA LEU A 12 5.47 26.05 2.63
C LEU A 12 5.10 25.18 3.84
N LYS A 13 3.84 25.18 4.28
CA LYS A 13 3.38 24.31 5.39
C LYS A 13 3.71 22.86 5.09
N ALA A 14 3.39 22.37 3.91
CA ALA A 14 3.60 20.98 3.54
C ALA A 14 5.10 20.61 3.50
N LEU A 15 5.97 21.52 3.04
CA LEU A 15 7.42 21.32 3.09
C LEU A 15 7.96 21.36 4.53
N LEU A 16 7.55 22.33 5.34
CA LEU A 16 7.98 22.47 6.74
C LEU A 16 7.50 21.30 7.61
N ALA A 17 6.27 20.82 7.40
CA ALA A 17 5.72 19.62 8.05
C ALA A 17 6.58 18.38 7.80
N SER A 18 7.35 18.38 6.72
CA SER A 18 8.20 17.28 6.33
C SER A 18 9.65 17.38 6.86
N LYS A 19 9.98 18.49 7.53
CA LYS A 19 11.27 18.69 8.21
C LYS A 19 11.21 18.24 9.68
N THR A 20 12.39 18.04 10.27
CA THR A 20 12.54 17.83 11.72
C THR A 20 12.46 19.16 12.45
N LYS A 21 12.21 19.13 13.76
CA LYS A 21 12.20 20.35 14.59
C LYS A 21 13.54 21.09 14.50
N GLU A 22 14.64 20.35 14.48
CA GLU A 22 16.00 20.88 14.39
C GLU A 22 16.23 21.60 13.06
N HIS A 23 15.73 21.06 11.95
CA HIS A 23 15.77 21.74 10.65
C HIS A 23 14.92 23.02 10.65
N LEU A 24 13.75 23.03 11.28
CA LEU A 24 12.95 24.26 11.41
C LEU A 24 13.70 25.35 12.19
N LEU A 25 14.36 24.97 13.29
CA LEU A 25 15.21 25.88 14.04
C LEU A 25 16.40 26.38 13.22
N GLN A 26 16.98 25.53 12.37
CA GLN A 26 18.06 25.92 11.47
C GLN A 26 17.55 26.91 10.41
N ILE A 27 16.35 26.73 9.84
CA ILE A 27 15.74 27.69 8.92
C ILE A 27 15.57 29.06 9.58
N ILE A 28 15.06 29.10 10.82
CA ILE A 28 14.92 30.33 11.60
C ILE A 28 16.29 30.98 11.84
N LYS A 29 17.32 30.18 12.12
CA LYS A 29 18.69 30.66 12.33
C LYS A 29 19.28 31.26 11.06
N ASP A 30 19.22 30.55 9.94
CA ASP A 30 19.68 31.00 8.62
C ASP A 30 19.00 32.32 8.24
N TYR A 31 17.68 32.41 8.43
CA TYR A 31 16.90 33.61 8.16
C TYR A 31 17.34 34.78 9.04
N ASN A 32 17.52 34.55 10.35
CA ASN A 32 18.00 35.58 11.26
C ASN A 32 19.43 36.04 10.95
N GLU A 33 20.30 35.15 10.46
CA GLU A 33 21.64 35.50 9.99
C GLU A 33 21.58 36.36 8.71
N TYR A 34 20.70 36.03 7.77
CA TYR A 34 20.42 36.85 6.60
C TYR A 34 19.94 38.26 6.98
N CYS A 35 18.98 38.37 7.92
CA CYS A 35 18.49 39.66 8.39
C CYS A 35 19.61 40.50 9.02
N LYS A 36 20.52 39.89 9.79
CA LYS A 36 21.67 40.59 10.37
C LYS A 36 22.65 41.08 9.30
N ALA A 37 22.92 40.26 8.29
CA ALA A 37 23.85 40.60 7.21
C ALA A 37 23.36 41.76 6.34
N ASN A 38 22.04 41.96 6.26
CA ASN A 38 21.39 43.00 5.44
C ASN A 38 20.81 44.16 6.27
N ASP A 39 21.17 44.27 7.55
CA ASP A 39 20.68 45.29 8.50
C ASP A 39 19.14 45.35 8.68
N LEU A 40 18.46 44.22 8.48
CA LEU A 40 17.01 44.05 8.65
C LEU A 40 16.65 43.68 10.10
N LYS A 41 17.03 44.53 11.06
CA LYS A 41 16.90 44.21 12.50
C LYS A 41 15.47 43.97 12.97
N GLU A 42 14.49 44.62 12.35
CA GLU A 42 13.07 44.51 12.69
C GLU A 42 12.46 43.18 12.23
N ASN A 43 13.02 42.58 11.17
CA ASN A 43 12.55 41.32 10.61
C ASN A 43 13.10 40.09 11.35
N ILE A 44 13.98 40.27 12.34
CA ILE A 44 14.55 39.15 13.11
C ILE A 44 13.45 38.41 13.87
N LEU A 45 13.33 37.12 13.61
CA LEU A 45 12.39 36.22 14.27
C LEU A 45 12.81 35.99 15.74
N ARG A 46 11.91 36.33 16.67
CA ARG A 46 12.07 36.15 18.12
C ARG A 46 10.85 35.48 18.72
N GLY A 47 11.01 34.82 19.86
CA GLY A 47 9.89 34.25 20.64
C GLY A 47 9.49 32.82 20.27
N TYR A 48 10.12 32.21 19.26
CA TYR A 48 9.89 30.81 18.85
C TYR A 48 10.27 29.75 19.91
N SER A 49 11.00 30.13 20.97
CA SER A 49 11.33 29.25 22.10
C SER A 49 10.24 29.19 23.18
N LYS A 50 9.23 30.08 23.12
CA LYS A 50 8.12 30.13 24.08
C LYS A 50 6.94 29.33 23.56
N LYS A 51 6.08 28.85 24.48
CA LYS A 51 4.79 28.26 24.10
C LYS A 51 3.90 29.33 23.41
N PRO A 52 3.10 28.96 22.39
CA PRO A 52 2.90 27.60 21.86
C PRO A 52 3.95 27.14 20.83
N TYR A 53 4.86 28.02 20.41
CA TYR A 53 5.77 27.79 19.27
C TYR A 53 6.95 26.85 19.52
N ASN A 54 7.16 26.36 20.75
CA ASN A 54 8.31 25.51 21.08
C ASN A 54 8.14 24.03 20.67
N THR A 55 7.04 23.66 20.02
CA THR A 55 6.78 22.34 19.42
C THR A 55 7.12 22.33 17.92
N LYS A 56 7.12 21.17 17.25
CA LYS A 56 7.38 21.13 15.80
C LYS A 56 6.27 21.86 15.05
N GLU A 57 5.03 21.52 15.39
CA GLU A 57 3.79 22.10 14.88
C GLU A 57 3.79 23.61 15.11
N GLY A 58 4.10 24.03 16.35
CA GLY A 58 4.17 25.43 16.70
C GLY A 58 5.26 26.19 15.93
N LEU A 59 6.41 25.58 15.62
CA LEU A 59 7.43 26.25 14.78
C LEU A 59 6.96 26.42 13.33
N ILE A 60 6.17 25.49 12.80
CA ILE A 60 5.57 25.62 11.46
C ILE A 60 4.62 26.80 11.46
N ASP A 61 3.68 26.83 12.42
CA ASP A 61 2.72 27.93 12.57
C ASP A 61 3.43 29.27 12.76
N PHE A 62 4.48 29.30 13.60
CA PHE A 62 5.29 30.49 13.82
C PHE A 62 5.91 31.03 12.52
N LEU A 63 6.48 30.16 11.69
CA LEU A 63 7.09 30.56 10.42
C LEU A 63 6.02 31.09 9.45
N LEU A 64 4.85 30.45 9.38
CA LEU A 64 3.76 30.88 8.50
C LEU A 64 3.16 32.22 8.94
N GLU A 65 3.05 32.47 10.24
CA GLU A 65 2.48 33.70 10.81
C GLU A 65 3.45 34.90 10.76
N ARG A 66 4.76 34.65 10.85
CA ARG A 66 5.76 35.72 11.06
C ARG A 66 6.49 36.17 9.82
N LEU A 67 6.47 35.37 8.77
CA LEU A 67 7.09 35.70 7.51
C LEU A 67 6.07 36.35 6.58
N SER A 68 6.51 37.34 5.81
CA SER A 68 5.77 37.86 4.67
C SER A 68 5.76 36.86 3.52
N ASP A 69 4.86 37.03 2.55
CA ASP A 69 4.78 36.13 1.39
C ASP A 69 6.06 36.14 0.55
N GLU A 70 6.77 37.27 0.46
CA GLU A 70 8.07 37.34 -0.21
C GLU A 70 9.12 36.47 0.50
N GLU A 71 9.20 36.56 1.83
CA GLU A 71 10.14 35.78 2.64
C GLU A 71 9.81 34.28 2.63
N LYS A 72 8.50 33.94 2.69
CA LYS A 72 8.01 32.57 2.49
C LYS A 72 8.45 32.04 1.13
N GLY A 73 8.33 32.85 0.08
CA GLY A 73 8.72 32.50 -1.29
C GLY A 73 10.22 32.23 -1.41
N GLY A 74 11.05 33.08 -0.81
CA GLY A 74 12.50 32.88 -0.78
C GLY A 74 12.91 31.59 -0.07
N ILE A 75 12.28 31.28 1.07
CA ILE A 75 12.52 30.01 1.78
C ILE A 75 12.07 28.82 0.93
N LEU A 76 10.86 28.90 0.35
CA LEU A 76 10.29 27.86 -0.49
C LEU A 76 11.24 27.52 -1.64
N GLN A 77 11.69 28.51 -2.41
CA GLN A 77 12.63 28.31 -3.52
C GLN A 77 13.94 27.65 -3.09
N LYS A 78 14.47 27.99 -1.91
CA LYS A 78 15.72 27.42 -1.38
C LYS A 78 15.59 25.94 -1.03
N ILE A 79 14.42 25.50 -0.55
CA ILE A 79 14.24 24.15 -0.01
C ILE A 79 13.49 23.20 -0.96
N GLU A 80 12.65 23.72 -1.85
CA GLU A 80 11.70 22.94 -2.65
C GLU A 80 12.42 21.94 -3.55
N LYS A 81 13.27 22.43 -4.46
CA LYS A 81 13.88 21.59 -5.51
C LYS A 81 14.58 20.35 -4.94
N THR A 82 15.56 20.55 -4.05
CA THR A 82 16.31 19.44 -3.45
C THR A 82 15.40 18.49 -2.68
N TYR A 83 14.38 19.02 -2.01
CA TYR A 83 13.49 18.20 -1.22
C TYR A 83 12.56 17.33 -2.06
N ILE A 84 11.99 17.88 -3.13
CA ILE A 84 11.17 17.12 -4.08
C ILE A 84 12.03 16.06 -4.80
N GLU A 85 13.26 16.40 -5.19
CA GLU A 85 14.23 15.43 -5.73
C GLU A 85 14.45 14.25 -4.78
N ASP A 86 14.75 14.53 -3.50
CA ASP A 86 15.00 13.49 -2.49
C ASP A 86 13.77 12.61 -2.22
N LEU A 87 12.58 13.21 -2.21
CA LEU A 87 11.32 12.50 -2.01
C LEU A 87 11.05 11.49 -3.13
N PHE A 88 11.23 11.89 -4.38
CA PHE A 88 11.02 10.97 -5.50
C PHE A 88 12.14 9.94 -5.64
N LYS A 89 13.39 10.27 -5.31
CA LYS A 89 14.45 9.25 -5.20
C LYS A 89 14.11 8.19 -4.14
N ALA A 90 13.61 8.63 -2.98
CA ALA A 90 13.14 7.70 -1.96
C ALA A 90 11.94 6.86 -2.45
N ALA A 91 11.03 7.46 -3.22
CA ALA A 91 9.93 6.74 -3.87
C ALA A 91 10.41 5.65 -4.83
N GLN A 92 11.37 5.96 -5.70
CA GLN A 92 11.98 4.99 -6.63
C GLN A 92 12.63 3.82 -5.88
N ALA A 93 13.37 4.10 -4.80
CA ALA A 93 14.00 3.07 -3.98
C ALA A 93 13.00 2.09 -3.35
N TYR A 94 11.72 2.48 -3.16
CA TYR A 94 10.69 1.53 -2.74
C TYR A 94 10.28 0.55 -3.84
N PHE A 95 10.25 1.00 -5.09
CA PHE A 95 9.89 0.16 -6.24
C PHE A 95 11.01 -0.81 -6.63
N GLN A 96 12.27 -0.38 -6.48
CA GLN A 96 13.45 -1.21 -6.77
C GLN A 96 13.83 -2.13 -5.62
N ASP A 97 13.04 -2.14 -4.54
CA ASP A 97 13.33 -2.87 -3.31
C ASP A 97 14.70 -2.50 -2.67
N GLU A 98 15.20 -1.29 -2.91
CA GLU A 98 16.49 -0.81 -2.39
C GLU A 98 16.36 -0.18 -0.99
N ASN A 99 15.15 0.23 -0.60
CA ASN A 99 14.93 0.77 0.74
C ASN A 99 15.06 -0.35 1.79
N GLN A 100 16.04 -0.23 2.70
CA GLN A 100 16.30 -1.27 3.72
C GLN A 100 15.44 -1.14 4.98
N ARG A 101 14.87 0.04 5.25
CA ARG A 101 14.12 0.28 6.49
C ARG A 101 12.67 -0.15 6.39
N GLU A 102 12.13 -0.10 5.19
CA GLU A 102 10.72 -0.33 4.91
C GLU A 102 10.55 -0.72 3.45
N LYS A 103 9.63 -1.65 3.18
CA LYS A 103 9.33 -2.18 1.85
C LYS A 103 7.93 -1.81 1.41
N LEU A 104 7.76 -1.51 0.13
CA LEU A 104 6.43 -1.47 -0.50
C LEU A 104 5.89 -2.90 -0.59
N GLN A 105 4.70 -3.13 -0.04
CA GLN A 105 4.07 -4.46 0.01
C GLN A 105 3.02 -4.62 -1.08
N THR A 106 2.13 -3.64 -1.24
CA THR A 106 0.98 -3.74 -2.15
C THR A 106 0.62 -2.37 -2.71
N ILE A 107 0.14 -2.34 -3.95
CA ILE A 107 -0.53 -1.20 -4.59
C ILE A 107 -1.94 -1.64 -4.98
N THR A 108 -2.95 -1.25 -4.22
CA THR A 108 -4.34 -1.61 -4.50
C THR A 108 -5.01 -0.49 -5.28
N PRO A 109 -5.45 -0.70 -6.54
CA PRO A 109 -6.23 0.28 -7.27
C PRO A 109 -7.55 0.55 -6.55
N LEU A 110 -7.97 1.81 -6.54
CA LEU A 110 -9.30 2.24 -6.11
C LEU A 110 -10.06 2.77 -7.34
N LYS A 111 -11.38 2.95 -7.21
CA LYS A 111 -12.22 3.47 -8.30
C LYS A 111 -11.65 4.74 -8.94
N ASN A 112 -11.20 5.68 -8.10
CA ASN A 112 -10.61 6.95 -8.51
C ASN A 112 -9.30 7.18 -7.76
N GLY A 113 -8.37 6.23 -7.74
CA GLY A 113 -7.11 6.42 -7.01
C GLY A 113 -6.42 5.11 -6.68
N LEU A 114 -5.69 5.09 -5.58
CA LEU A 114 -4.99 3.90 -5.12
C LEU A 114 -4.73 3.91 -3.61
N ASN A 115 -4.39 2.73 -3.09
CA ASN A 115 -3.93 2.52 -1.73
C ASN A 115 -2.59 1.77 -1.76
N LEU A 116 -1.57 2.28 -1.06
CA LEU A 116 -0.29 1.60 -0.90
C LEU A 116 -0.10 1.18 0.55
N LYS A 117 0.47 -0.02 0.74
CA LYS A 117 0.91 -0.49 2.05
C LYS A 117 2.41 -0.70 2.07
N PHE A 118 3.02 -0.29 3.17
CA PHE A 118 4.44 -0.37 3.42
C PHE A 118 4.69 -1.12 4.74
N LYS A 119 5.69 -1.99 4.74
CA LYS A 119 6.09 -2.77 5.91
C LYS A 119 7.53 -2.47 6.30
N GLY A 120 7.70 -1.91 7.49
CA GLY A 120 8.99 -1.86 8.18
C GLY A 120 9.16 -3.04 9.14
N TRP A 121 10.29 -3.07 9.84
CA TRP A 121 10.59 -4.13 10.81
C TRP A 121 9.55 -4.25 11.93
N GLN A 122 9.08 -3.12 12.45
CA GLN A 122 8.16 -3.05 13.60
C GLN A 122 6.94 -2.15 13.38
N TRP A 123 6.74 -1.63 12.17
CA TRP A 123 5.64 -0.73 11.85
C TRP A 123 5.10 -1.01 10.46
N GLU A 124 3.89 -0.52 10.23
CA GLU A 124 3.23 -0.52 8.93
C GLU A 124 2.77 0.90 8.66
N ASN A 125 2.97 1.35 7.43
CA ASN A 125 2.41 2.60 6.94
C ASN A 125 1.48 2.28 5.78
N GLU A 126 0.43 3.07 5.68
CA GLU A 126 -0.57 2.96 4.63
C GLU A 126 -0.79 4.36 4.09
N ILE A 127 -1.03 4.45 2.80
CA ILE A 127 -1.41 5.69 2.16
C ILE A 127 -2.53 5.44 1.17
N THR A 128 -3.56 6.25 1.26
CA THR A 128 -4.65 6.30 0.29
C THR A 128 -4.55 7.60 -0.48
N LEU A 129 -4.60 7.54 -1.81
CA LEU A 129 -4.68 8.69 -2.69
C LEU A 129 -5.99 8.61 -3.46
N GLU A 130 -6.72 9.71 -3.48
CA GLU A 130 -7.97 9.86 -4.22
C GLU A 130 -7.81 10.96 -5.25
N LEU A 131 -8.13 10.64 -6.49
CA LEU A 131 -8.16 11.53 -7.63
C LEU A 131 -9.55 12.11 -7.82
N SER A 132 -9.60 13.35 -8.28
CA SER A 132 -10.83 13.99 -8.79
C SER A 132 -11.09 13.56 -10.24
N SER A 133 -12.22 14.01 -10.79
CA SER A 133 -12.63 13.69 -12.17
C SER A 133 -11.73 14.28 -13.27
N ASN A 134 -10.78 15.15 -12.92
CA ASN A 134 -9.79 15.76 -13.81
C ASN A 134 -8.38 15.22 -13.53
N ASP A 135 -8.26 14.02 -12.96
CA ASP A 135 -6.98 13.34 -12.69
C ASP A 135 -6.00 14.11 -11.78
N SER A 136 -6.52 15.08 -11.03
CA SER A 136 -5.78 15.78 -9.98
C SER A 136 -5.95 15.11 -8.62
N LEU A 137 -4.95 15.25 -7.75
CA LEU A 137 -5.00 14.66 -6.41
C LEU A 137 -5.99 15.45 -5.53
N ALA A 138 -7.18 14.85 -5.32
CA ALA A 138 -8.26 15.45 -4.56
C ALA A 138 -8.04 15.33 -3.06
N ASN A 139 -7.52 14.19 -2.63
CA ASN A 139 -7.24 13.90 -1.23
C ASN A 139 -6.11 12.88 -1.10
N TYR A 140 -5.38 12.95 0.02
CA TYR A 140 -4.50 11.88 0.43
C TYR A 140 -4.57 11.73 1.94
N ASP A 141 -4.42 10.50 2.41
CA ASP A 141 -4.29 10.17 3.83
C ASP A 141 -3.14 9.19 3.99
N CYS A 142 -2.12 9.60 4.74
CA CYS A 142 -0.94 8.79 4.99
C CYS A 142 -0.72 8.62 6.50
N THR A 143 -0.63 7.37 6.93
CA THR A 143 -0.51 7.02 8.35
C THR A 143 0.88 7.25 8.93
N CYS A 144 1.87 7.64 8.12
CA CYS A 144 3.22 7.95 8.59
C CYS A 144 3.25 9.28 9.35
N ARG A 145 4.30 9.51 10.16
CA ARG A 145 4.40 10.71 11.00
C ARG A 145 4.31 12.02 10.21
N THR A 146 4.95 12.08 9.03
CA THR A 146 4.93 13.25 8.15
C THR A 146 3.55 13.44 7.52
N GLY A 147 2.94 12.36 7.04
CA GLY A 147 1.62 12.37 6.41
C GLY A 147 0.51 12.87 7.34
N ARG A 148 0.52 12.44 8.60
CA ARG A 148 -0.43 12.92 9.63
C ARG A 148 -0.32 14.41 9.94
N MET A 149 0.79 15.05 9.56
CA MET A 149 1.00 16.49 9.67
C MET A 149 0.70 17.23 8.35
N GLU A 150 0.03 16.56 7.39
CA GLU A 150 -0.23 17.08 6.04
C GLU A 150 1.06 17.44 5.27
N GLY A 151 2.17 16.77 5.61
CA GLY A 151 3.44 16.92 4.92
C GLY A 151 3.61 15.96 3.75
N PHE A 152 4.45 16.34 2.79
CA PHE A 152 4.87 15.46 1.70
C PHE A 152 5.87 14.43 2.20
N CYS A 153 5.47 13.16 2.17
CA CYS A 153 6.31 12.05 2.60
C CYS A 153 6.76 11.19 1.41
N PRO A 154 7.78 10.32 1.61
CA PRO A 154 8.17 9.35 0.61
C PRO A 154 7.00 8.45 0.17
N HIS A 155 6.10 8.04 1.08
CA HIS A 155 4.93 7.22 0.75
C HIS A 155 3.97 7.91 -0.24
N LEU A 156 3.71 9.21 -0.04
CA LEU A 156 2.91 10.03 -0.95
C LEU A 156 3.56 10.12 -2.32
N SER A 157 4.86 10.32 -2.34
CA SER A 157 5.64 10.40 -3.58
C SER A 157 5.63 9.06 -4.32
N THR A 158 5.68 7.91 -3.61
CA THR A 158 5.50 6.57 -4.19
C THR A 158 4.12 6.40 -4.81
N GLY A 159 3.05 6.85 -4.13
CA GLY A 159 1.69 6.82 -4.66
C GLY A 159 1.52 7.66 -5.92
N ILE A 160 2.06 8.89 -5.92
CA ILE A 160 2.05 9.77 -7.09
C ILE A 160 2.84 9.15 -8.24
N LEU A 161 4.00 8.56 -7.97
CA LEU A 161 4.80 7.86 -8.97
C LEU A 161 4.02 6.71 -9.60
N ALA A 162 3.34 5.88 -8.79
CA ALA A 162 2.48 4.80 -9.29
C ALA A 162 1.38 5.35 -10.23
N LEU A 163 0.69 6.43 -9.85
CA LEU A 163 -0.36 7.02 -10.68
C LEU A 163 0.17 7.66 -11.97
N LEU A 164 1.33 8.33 -11.91
CA LEU A 164 2.03 8.85 -13.09
C LEU A 164 2.38 7.72 -14.06
N LYS A 165 2.83 6.58 -13.54
CA LYS A 165 3.17 5.39 -14.32
C LYS A 165 1.96 4.76 -15.00
N GLU A 166 0.81 4.77 -14.35
CA GLU A 166 -0.45 4.31 -14.92
C GLU A 166 -1.11 5.32 -15.88
N GLY A 167 -0.54 6.52 -16.02
CA GLY A 167 -1.13 7.60 -16.81
C GLY A 167 -2.45 8.14 -16.23
N LYS A 168 -2.67 7.96 -14.93
CA LYS A 168 -3.90 8.38 -14.22
C LYS A 168 -3.76 9.69 -13.44
N PHE A 169 -2.56 10.27 -13.40
CA PHE A 169 -2.32 11.51 -12.68
C PHE A 169 -1.68 12.54 -13.60
N ASP A 170 -2.29 13.72 -13.64
CA ASP A 170 -1.75 14.85 -14.38
C ASP A 170 -0.68 15.56 -13.53
N GLN A 171 0.58 15.47 -13.97
CA GLN A 171 1.70 16.11 -13.30
C GLN A 171 1.54 17.64 -13.16
N GLU A 172 0.81 18.30 -14.08
CA GLU A 172 0.61 19.75 -14.04
C GLU A 172 -0.27 20.16 -12.86
N THR A 173 -1.01 19.21 -12.30
CA THR A 173 -1.85 19.42 -11.12
C THR A 173 -1.08 19.22 -9.80
N PHE A 174 0.18 18.77 -9.86
CA PHE A 174 1.02 18.60 -8.68
C PHE A 174 1.48 19.97 -8.14
N PRO A 175 1.39 20.21 -6.81
CA PRO A 175 1.74 21.52 -6.23
C PRO A 175 3.18 21.98 -6.40
N PHE A 176 4.12 21.09 -6.72
CA PHE A 176 5.53 21.39 -6.83
C PHE A 176 6.05 21.01 -8.21
N GLU A 177 7.12 21.65 -8.64
CA GLU A 177 7.78 21.24 -9.88
C GLU A 177 8.48 19.90 -9.66
N ILE A 178 8.14 18.88 -10.46
CA ILE A 178 8.89 17.61 -10.48
C ILE A 178 10.09 17.81 -11.41
N PRO A 179 11.33 17.67 -10.92
CA PRO A 179 12.52 17.81 -11.74
C PRO A 179 12.50 16.89 -12.97
N ALA A 180 12.88 17.42 -14.13
CA ALA A 180 12.90 16.64 -15.37
C ALA A 180 13.81 15.39 -15.31
N SER A 181 14.86 15.41 -14.50
CA SER A 181 15.71 14.24 -14.24
C SER A 181 14.91 13.10 -13.58
N VAL A 182 14.13 13.43 -12.55
CA VAL A 182 13.26 12.49 -11.84
C VAL A 182 12.21 11.92 -12.80
N LEU A 183 11.58 12.74 -13.64
CA LEU A 183 10.57 12.25 -14.61
C LEU A 183 11.16 11.23 -15.60
N LYS A 184 12.40 11.45 -16.07
CA LYS A 184 13.09 10.49 -16.95
C LYS A 184 13.38 9.17 -16.25
N GLU A 185 13.87 9.22 -15.01
CA GLU A 185 14.13 8.03 -14.20
C GLU A 185 12.83 7.28 -13.91
N ILE A 186 11.76 8.00 -13.58
CA ILE A 186 10.42 7.43 -13.44
C ILE A 186 10.09 6.68 -14.72
N GLN A 187 10.14 7.28 -15.91
CA GLN A 187 9.80 6.59 -17.16
C GLN A 187 10.55 5.26 -17.37
N GLN A 188 11.80 5.17 -16.94
CA GLN A 188 12.65 3.97 -17.06
C GLN A 188 12.40 2.93 -15.97
N LEU A 189 11.75 3.31 -14.86
CA LEU A 189 11.48 2.42 -13.74
C LEU A 189 10.53 1.28 -14.13
N GLU A 190 10.98 0.04 -14.03
CA GLU A 190 10.10 -1.13 -14.13
C GLU A 190 9.36 -1.29 -12.81
N VAL A 191 8.05 -1.06 -12.82
CA VAL A 191 7.18 -1.39 -11.68
C VAL A 191 6.66 -2.79 -11.92
N GLU A 192 7.00 -3.74 -11.05
CA GLU A 192 6.46 -5.09 -11.14
C GLU A 192 4.92 -5.05 -11.09
N ARG A 193 4.26 -5.49 -12.17
CA ARG A 193 2.78 -5.58 -12.27
C ARG A 193 2.14 -6.36 -11.12
N LYS A 194 2.89 -7.24 -10.48
CA LYS A 194 2.54 -8.04 -9.30
C LYS A 194 2.01 -7.21 -8.13
N LEU A 195 2.34 -5.92 -8.07
CA LEU A 195 1.86 -5.03 -7.02
C LEU A 195 0.41 -4.58 -7.21
N PHE A 196 -0.21 -4.73 -8.40
CA PHE A 196 -1.44 -4.03 -8.81
C PHE A 196 -2.76 -4.81 -8.78
N GLU A 197 -2.81 -6.12 -8.60
CA GLU A 197 -4.06 -6.84 -8.91
C GLU A 197 -4.97 -7.07 -7.71
N ASP A 198 -6.09 -6.36 -7.67
CA ASP A 198 -7.30 -6.80 -6.96
C ASP A 198 -7.91 -7.99 -7.71
N VAL A 199 -8.07 -9.13 -7.02
CA VAL A 199 -8.65 -10.33 -7.65
C VAL A 199 -10.14 -10.10 -7.81
N ASP A 200 -10.59 -9.99 -9.06
CA ASP A 200 -12.00 -10.04 -9.43
C ASP A 200 -12.44 -11.51 -9.57
N VAL A 201 -13.71 -11.82 -9.28
CA VAL A 201 -14.27 -13.18 -9.35
C VAL A 201 -14.09 -13.77 -10.74
N GLU A 202 -14.28 -12.95 -11.79
CA GLU A 202 -14.10 -13.38 -13.19
C GLU A 202 -12.65 -13.78 -13.51
N LYS A 203 -11.68 -13.18 -12.82
CA LYS A 203 -10.23 -13.39 -13.02
C LYS A 203 -9.61 -14.38 -12.04
N ALA A 204 -10.36 -14.89 -11.08
CA ALA A 204 -9.86 -15.89 -10.14
C ALA A 204 -9.65 -17.22 -10.87
N ASP A 205 -8.51 -17.88 -10.65
CA ASP A 205 -8.27 -19.21 -11.21
C ASP A 205 -9.06 -20.28 -10.45
N ILE A 206 -9.29 -20.06 -9.15
CA ILE A 206 -10.06 -20.96 -8.28
C ILE A 206 -11.05 -20.17 -7.44
N VAL A 207 -12.29 -20.64 -7.37
CA VAL A 207 -13.36 -20.06 -6.54
C VAL A 207 -13.91 -21.12 -5.58
N LEU A 208 -13.89 -20.83 -4.27
CA LEU A 208 -14.37 -21.72 -3.20
C LEU A 208 -15.52 -21.10 -2.42
N GLY A 209 -16.71 -21.68 -2.53
CA GLY A 209 -17.94 -21.05 -2.04
C GLY A 209 -18.23 -19.72 -2.74
N ASP A 210 -18.97 -18.85 -2.07
CA ASP A 210 -19.42 -17.58 -2.64
C ASP A 210 -18.43 -16.42 -2.43
N ASP A 211 -17.38 -16.63 -1.62
CA ASP A 211 -16.59 -15.55 -1.07
C ASP A 211 -15.09 -15.83 -0.95
N TYR A 212 -14.54 -16.90 -1.52
CA TYR A 212 -13.09 -17.16 -1.46
C TYR A 212 -12.50 -17.36 -2.84
N LEU A 213 -11.55 -16.50 -3.22
CA LEU A 213 -10.94 -16.44 -4.54
C LEU A 213 -9.44 -16.71 -4.42
N ILE A 214 -8.89 -17.49 -5.35
CA ILE A 214 -7.46 -17.72 -5.48
C ILE A 214 -7.03 -17.43 -6.92
N SER A 215 -6.00 -16.60 -7.08
CA SER A 215 -5.31 -16.37 -8.34
C SER A 215 -3.85 -16.79 -8.23
N VAL A 216 -3.32 -17.43 -9.27
CA VAL A 216 -1.98 -17.99 -9.34
C VAL A 216 -1.25 -17.41 -10.55
N ASP A 217 -0.17 -16.67 -10.30
CA ASP A 217 0.73 -16.13 -11.32
C ASP A 217 2.16 -16.62 -11.06
N GLY A 218 2.56 -17.68 -11.77
CA GLY A 218 3.85 -18.34 -11.55
C GLY A 218 3.99 -18.81 -10.11
N SER A 219 4.93 -18.24 -9.34
CA SER A 219 5.13 -18.56 -7.92
C SER A 219 4.31 -17.73 -6.94
N LEU A 220 3.61 -16.69 -7.41
CA LEU A 220 2.81 -15.81 -6.57
C LEU A 220 1.38 -16.29 -6.52
N VAL A 221 0.88 -16.49 -5.31
CA VAL A 221 -0.50 -16.88 -5.07
C VAL A 221 -1.20 -15.81 -4.27
N THR A 222 -2.26 -15.24 -4.84
CA THR A 222 -3.14 -14.26 -4.18
C THR A 222 -4.41 -14.94 -3.75
N MET A 223 -4.75 -14.82 -2.46
CA MET A 223 -6.00 -15.30 -1.90
C MET A 223 -6.81 -14.10 -1.41
N LYS A 224 -8.07 -14.01 -1.82
CA LYS A 224 -9.03 -12.98 -1.37
C LYS A 224 -10.25 -13.66 -0.77
N TRP A 225 -10.79 -13.09 0.29
CA TRP A 225 -11.99 -13.61 0.92
C TRP A 225 -12.94 -12.52 1.39
N GLY A 226 -14.23 -12.83 1.38
CA GLY A 226 -15.32 -11.94 1.78
C GLY A 226 -15.83 -12.18 3.20
N GLY A 227 -17.05 -11.70 3.46
CA GLY A 227 -17.72 -11.79 4.77
C GLY A 227 -17.30 -10.72 5.78
N SER A 228 -17.69 -10.91 7.05
CA SER A 228 -17.44 -9.97 8.15
C SER A 228 -15.97 -9.78 8.49
N ARG A 229 -15.10 -10.67 7.98
CA ARG A 229 -13.64 -10.60 8.10
C ARG A 229 -12.98 -10.64 6.74
N ALA A 230 -13.54 -9.92 5.77
CA ALA A 230 -13.00 -9.83 4.42
C ALA A 230 -11.52 -9.41 4.45
N GLY A 231 -10.74 -9.96 3.52
CA GLY A 231 -9.30 -9.73 3.47
C GLY A 231 -8.66 -10.29 2.22
N LYS A 232 -7.39 -9.96 2.05
CA LYS A 232 -6.56 -10.40 0.93
C LYS A 232 -5.15 -10.65 1.42
N THR A 233 -4.50 -11.66 0.87
CA THR A 233 -3.07 -11.90 1.08
C THR A 233 -2.45 -12.43 -0.20
N THR A 234 -1.23 -11.99 -0.49
CA THR A 234 -0.43 -12.48 -1.61
C THR A 234 0.85 -13.09 -1.04
N LYS A 235 1.22 -14.26 -1.53
CA LYS A 235 2.41 -14.98 -1.06
C LYS A 235 3.22 -15.51 -2.23
N ASP A 236 4.53 -15.28 -2.18
CA ASP A 236 5.48 -16.00 -3.00
C ASP A 236 5.76 -17.38 -2.39
N VAL A 237 5.39 -18.43 -3.11
CA VAL A 237 5.55 -19.82 -2.67
C VAL A 237 7.03 -20.21 -2.61
N THR A 238 7.90 -19.57 -3.41
CA THR A 238 9.35 -19.86 -3.39
C THR A 238 10.03 -19.45 -2.09
N MET A 239 9.43 -18.52 -1.35
CA MET A 239 9.93 -18.06 -0.05
C MET A 239 9.52 -18.97 1.11
N GLU A 240 8.84 -20.10 0.85
CA GLU A 240 8.50 -21.06 1.90
C GLU A 240 9.74 -21.70 2.52
N LYS A 241 9.73 -21.86 3.85
CA LYS A 241 10.83 -22.50 4.59
C LYS A 241 11.15 -23.92 4.09
N LYS A 242 10.16 -24.59 3.49
CA LYS A 242 10.30 -25.90 2.85
C LYS A 242 9.85 -25.75 1.40
N PRO A 243 10.78 -25.85 0.44
CA PRO A 243 10.43 -25.78 -0.97
C PRO A 243 9.39 -26.84 -1.31
N ILE A 244 8.27 -26.41 -1.87
CA ILE A 244 7.25 -27.26 -2.46
C ILE A 244 6.79 -26.62 -3.77
N SER A 245 6.27 -27.42 -4.70
CA SER A 245 5.74 -26.88 -5.95
C SER A 245 4.52 -25.99 -5.68
N VAL A 246 4.28 -25.03 -6.58
CA VAL A 246 3.16 -24.09 -6.46
C VAL A 246 1.85 -24.85 -6.46
N GLU A 247 1.71 -25.83 -7.34
CA GLU A 247 0.53 -26.66 -7.50
C GLU A 247 0.19 -27.39 -6.19
N LEU A 248 1.19 -28.02 -5.58
CA LEU A 248 1.01 -28.71 -4.30
C LEU A 248 0.74 -27.74 -3.14
N TRP A 249 1.32 -26.54 -3.18
CA TRP A 249 1.05 -25.50 -2.19
C TRP A 249 -0.40 -25.01 -2.28
N VAL A 250 -0.86 -24.70 -3.49
CA VAL A 250 -2.24 -24.27 -3.77
C VAL A 250 -3.22 -25.36 -3.41
N ALA A 251 -2.96 -26.62 -3.79
CA ALA A 251 -3.79 -27.77 -3.42
C ALA A 251 -3.94 -27.92 -1.89
N LYS A 252 -2.84 -27.76 -1.13
CA LYS A 252 -2.91 -27.75 0.34
C LYS A 252 -3.81 -26.64 0.87
N LYS A 253 -3.73 -25.44 0.29
CA LYS A 253 -4.55 -24.29 0.72
C LYS A 253 -6.02 -24.49 0.38
N VAL A 254 -6.33 -24.95 -0.83
CA VAL A 254 -7.69 -25.29 -1.24
C VAL A 254 -8.27 -26.32 -0.28
N VAL A 255 -7.55 -27.42 -0.01
CA VAL A 255 -7.97 -28.42 0.98
C VAL A 255 -8.23 -27.77 2.34
N GLU A 256 -7.29 -26.99 2.88
CA GLU A 256 -7.47 -26.29 4.16
C GLU A 256 -8.74 -25.43 4.21
N LYS A 257 -9.09 -24.78 3.09
CA LYS A 257 -10.26 -23.92 3.00
C LYS A 257 -11.57 -24.69 2.84
N ILE A 258 -11.56 -25.83 2.14
CA ILE A 258 -12.72 -26.75 2.07
C ILE A 258 -13.13 -27.21 3.46
N ILE A 259 -12.16 -27.62 4.30
CA ILE A 259 -12.41 -28.12 5.66
C ILE A 259 -12.58 -27.02 6.72
N ALA A 260 -12.18 -25.78 6.45
CA ALA A 260 -12.19 -24.71 7.46
C ALA A 260 -13.57 -24.46 8.09
N PRO A 261 -14.69 -24.39 7.32
CA PRO A 261 -16.01 -24.18 7.91
C PRO A 261 -16.48 -25.33 8.79
N LEU A 262 -15.97 -26.56 8.60
CA LEU A 262 -16.45 -27.73 9.36
C LEU A 262 -16.20 -27.63 10.88
N LYS A 263 -15.40 -26.66 11.33
CA LYS A 263 -15.24 -26.32 12.74
C LYS A 263 -16.52 -25.75 13.35
N ASP A 264 -17.17 -24.85 12.62
CA ASP A 264 -18.28 -24.02 13.13
C ASP A 264 -19.60 -24.27 12.38
N HIS A 265 -19.53 -24.93 11.22
CA HIS A 265 -20.64 -25.22 10.32
C HIS A 265 -20.64 -26.69 9.91
N ILE A 266 -21.79 -27.12 9.38
CA ILE A 266 -22.00 -28.51 8.93
C ILE A 266 -21.46 -28.74 7.52
N GLN A 267 -21.49 -27.71 6.67
CA GLN A 267 -21.16 -27.82 5.25
C GLN A 267 -19.71 -27.39 4.97
N PRO A 268 -18.93 -28.16 4.19
CA PRO A 268 -17.63 -27.72 3.69
C PRO A 268 -17.79 -26.66 2.59
N ARG A 269 -16.69 -25.99 2.21
CA ARG A 269 -16.71 -25.15 0.99
C ARG A 269 -16.68 -26.04 -0.24
N GLU A 270 -17.49 -25.70 -1.23
CA GLU A 270 -17.51 -26.33 -2.55
C GLU A 270 -16.58 -25.56 -3.51
N VAL A 271 -16.05 -26.25 -4.52
CA VAL A 271 -15.21 -25.65 -5.57
C VAL A 271 -16.12 -25.29 -6.75
N PHE A 272 -16.28 -24.00 -7.04
CA PHE A 272 -17.14 -23.50 -8.12
C PHE A 272 -16.40 -23.20 -9.42
N LYS A 273 -15.08 -23.02 -9.34
CA LYS A 273 -14.21 -22.75 -10.48
C LYS A 273 -12.84 -23.32 -10.21
N ASP A 274 -12.21 -23.91 -11.23
CA ASP A 274 -10.86 -24.49 -11.16
C ASP A 274 -10.16 -24.41 -12.53
N ASP A 275 -9.88 -23.19 -12.99
CA ASP A 275 -9.10 -22.95 -14.22
C ASP A 275 -7.62 -23.35 -14.03
N PHE A 276 -7.15 -23.41 -12.78
CA PHE A 276 -5.78 -23.79 -12.43
C PHE A 276 -5.52 -25.30 -12.51
N GLY A 277 -6.58 -26.13 -12.43
CA GLY A 277 -6.45 -27.59 -12.39
C GLY A 277 -5.97 -28.12 -11.04
N VAL A 278 -6.41 -27.52 -9.93
CA VAL A 278 -6.06 -27.94 -8.57
C VAL A 278 -6.74 -29.26 -8.16
N VAL A 279 -7.93 -29.55 -8.66
CA VAL A 279 -8.70 -30.74 -8.28
C VAL A 279 -7.96 -32.03 -8.66
N PRO A 280 -7.43 -32.20 -9.89
CA PRO A 280 -6.54 -33.32 -10.22
C PRO A 280 -5.37 -33.46 -9.24
N VAL A 281 -4.68 -32.36 -8.91
CA VAL A 281 -3.53 -32.36 -7.98
C VAL A 281 -3.94 -32.83 -6.57
N ILE A 282 -5.14 -32.49 -6.12
CA ILE A 282 -5.68 -32.96 -4.84
C ILE A 282 -5.93 -34.47 -4.89
N LEU A 283 -6.58 -34.96 -5.96
CA LEU A 283 -6.96 -36.37 -6.11
C LEU A 283 -5.74 -37.29 -6.30
N GLU A 284 -4.70 -36.82 -6.99
CA GLU A 284 -3.44 -37.57 -7.16
C GLU A 284 -2.58 -37.59 -5.89
N ASN A 285 -2.90 -36.76 -4.88
CA ASN A 285 -2.15 -36.68 -3.63
C ASN A 285 -2.86 -37.43 -2.49
N GLU A 286 -2.46 -38.68 -2.25
CA GLU A 286 -3.03 -39.55 -1.20
C GLU A 286 -3.14 -38.88 0.18
N LYS A 287 -2.16 -38.04 0.55
CA LYS A 287 -2.16 -37.35 1.86
C LYS A 287 -3.28 -36.30 1.94
N LEU A 288 -3.58 -35.61 0.84
CA LEU A 288 -4.65 -34.62 0.77
C LEU A 288 -6.02 -35.31 0.75
N VAL A 289 -6.18 -36.35 -0.07
CA VAL A 289 -7.39 -37.19 -0.12
C VAL A 289 -7.72 -37.76 1.26
N LYS A 290 -6.75 -38.39 1.92
CA LYS A 290 -6.91 -38.95 3.26
C LYS A 290 -7.30 -37.89 4.28
N LYS A 291 -6.74 -36.68 4.18
CA LYS A 291 -7.06 -35.55 5.08
C LYS A 291 -8.52 -35.11 4.95
N LEU A 292 -9.04 -35.02 3.72
CA LEU A 292 -10.45 -34.67 3.47
C LEU A 292 -11.39 -35.77 3.97
N ILE A 293 -11.17 -37.02 3.54
CA ILE A 293 -12.00 -38.17 3.93
C ILE A 293 -12.05 -38.31 5.46
N THR A 294 -10.91 -38.23 6.14
CA THR A 294 -10.86 -38.34 7.61
C THR A 294 -11.68 -37.23 8.27
N LYS A 295 -11.61 -35.99 7.76
CA LYS A 295 -12.36 -34.88 8.32
C LYS A 295 -13.86 -34.98 8.04
N PHE A 296 -14.25 -35.49 6.87
CA PHE A 296 -15.64 -35.74 6.51
C PHE A 296 -16.23 -36.88 7.36
N ASP A 297 -15.52 -37.99 7.55
CA ASP A 297 -15.94 -39.10 8.42
C ASP A 297 -16.17 -38.66 9.88
N ILE A 298 -15.26 -37.87 10.44
CA ILE A 298 -15.44 -37.29 11.78
C ILE A 298 -16.73 -36.45 11.82
N LYS A 299 -16.95 -35.57 10.84
CA LYS A 299 -18.12 -34.69 10.81
C LYS A 299 -19.43 -35.46 10.63
N ASN A 300 -19.43 -36.52 9.82
CA ASN A 300 -20.55 -37.44 9.64
C ASN A 300 -20.96 -38.07 10.99
N LYS A 301 -19.99 -38.55 11.77
CA LYS A 301 -20.24 -39.14 13.09
C LYS A 301 -20.76 -38.15 14.12
N GLU A 302 -20.33 -36.89 14.04
CA GLU A 302 -20.73 -35.85 15.00
C GLU A 302 -22.12 -35.26 14.72
N ASN A 303 -22.54 -35.16 13.45
CA ASN A 303 -23.70 -34.35 13.04
C ASN A 303 -24.68 -35.07 12.10
N ASP A 304 -24.54 -36.38 11.91
CA ASP A 304 -25.37 -37.20 11.00
C ASP A 304 -25.45 -36.60 9.58
N THR A 305 -24.27 -36.36 8.99
CA THR A 305 -24.13 -35.76 7.65
C THR A 305 -23.77 -36.80 6.60
N ASN A 306 -23.98 -36.49 5.33
CA ASN A 306 -23.72 -37.37 4.19
C ASN A 306 -22.49 -36.95 3.37
N LEU A 307 -21.41 -36.52 4.03
CA LEU A 307 -20.18 -36.14 3.35
C LEU A 307 -19.45 -37.38 2.81
N PRO A 308 -18.74 -37.29 1.67
CA PRO A 308 -18.13 -38.46 1.04
C PRO A 308 -16.96 -39.01 1.85
N ILE A 309 -16.96 -40.34 2.04
CA ILE A 309 -15.89 -41.06 2.76
C ILE A 309 -15.09 -42.02 1.85
N THR A 310 -15.40 -42.04 0.56
CA THR A 310 -14.68 -42.83 -0.47
C THR A 310 -14.01 -41.88 -1.46
N GLU A 311 -12.95 -42.34 -2.13
CA GLU A 311 -12.25 -41.53 -3.14
C GLU A 311 -13.17 -41.15 -4.30
N GLU A 312 -13.95 -42.09 -4.81
CA GLU A 312 -14.93 -41.85 -5.88
C GLU A 312 -16.01 -40.84 -5.44
N GLY A 313 -16.46 -40.92 -4.19
CA GLY A 313 -17.40 -39.95 -3.62
C GLY A 313 -16.78 -38.55 -3.48
N LEU A 314 -15.50 -38.49 -3.10
CA LEU A 314 -14.77 -37.24 -2.96
C LEU A 314 -14.54 -36.57 -4.32
N GLU A 315 -14.18 -37.35 -5.35
CA GLU A 315 -14.04 -36.86 -6.72
C GLU A 315 -15.35 -36.25 -7.22
N LYS A 316 -16.48 -36.96 -7.06
CA LYS A 316 -17.80 -36.43 -7.42
C LYS A 316 -18.13 -35.14 -6.67
N PHE A 317 -17.75 -35.05 -5.39
CA PHE A 317 -17.95 -33.84 -4.60
C PHE A 317 -17.10 -32.67 -5.11
N LEU A 318 -15.81 -32.87 -5.36
CA LEU A 318 -14.91 -31.80 -5.82
C LEU A 318 -15.25 -31.28 -7.21
N LYS A 319 -15.79 -32.15 -8.08
CA LYS A 319 -16.19 -31.81 -9.45
C LYS A 319 -17.66 -31.38 -9.59
N LYS A 320 -18.42 -31.33 -8.50
CA LYS A 320 -19.88 -31.13 -8.52
C LYS A 320 -20.32 -29.87 -9.27
N HIS A 321 -19.51 -28.81 -9.23
CA HIS A 321 -19.80 -27.50 -9.82
C HIS A 321 -18.83 -27.07 -10.93
N LEU A 322 -17.91 -27.96 -11.34
CA LEU A 322 -16.90 -27.72 -12.38
C LEU A 322 -17.38 -28.27 -13.73
#